data_AF-A0A0S8D719-F1
#
_entry.id   AF-A0A0S8D719-F1
#
_cell.length_a   1.000
_cell.length_b   1.000
_cell.length_c   1.000
_cell.angle_alpha   90.00
_cell.angle_beta   90.00
_cell.angle_gamma   90.00
#
_symmetry.space_group_name_H-M   'P 1'
#
loop_
_entity.id
_entity.type
_entity.pdbx_description
1 polymer ?
#
loop_
_entity_poly.entity_id
_entity_poly.type
_entity_poly.pdbx_seq_one_letter_code
_entity_poly.pdbx_strand_id
1 'polypeptide(L)'
;MKRIWCASLVLVLSLFVSGFALADTWKEIKADELKTMMDTEDVLVVFPLSKIEFNDLHIKGSVHISVEDLKKKLPSDKEKKIVFYCLGRK
;
A
#
# COMPACT_ATOMS: atom_id res chain seq x y z
N MET A 1 -28.27 -21.00 38.21
CA MET A 1 -28.60 -19.71 37.57
C MET A 1 -27.39 -18.77 37.39
N LYS A 2 -26.47 -18.60 38.36
CA LYS A 2 -25.29 -17.71 38.23
C LYS A 2 -24.24 -18.16 37.18
N ARG A 3 -24.04 -19.47 36.99
CA ARG A 3 -23.05 -20.03 36.03
C ARG A 3 -23.41 -19.82 34.56
N ILE A 4 -24.70 -19.77 34.24
CA ILE A 4 -25.21 -19.53 32.87
C ILE A 4 -25.03 -18.05 32.50
N TRP A 5 -25.17 -17.15 33.48
CA TRP A 5 -24.98 -15.71 33.28
C TRP A 5 -23.52 -15.33 33.01
N CYS A 6 -22.56 -16.00 33.67
CA CYS A 6 -21.14 -15.82 33.39
C CYS A 6 -20.74 -16.33 32.00
N ALA A 7 -21.29 -17.47 31.55
CA ALA A 7 -20.99 -18.02 30.22
C ALA A 7 -21.53 -17.13 29.09
N SER A 8 -22.74 -16.57 29.26
CA SER A 8 -23.31 -15.61 28.30
C SER A 8 -22.53 -14.29 28.27
N LEU A 9 -22.03 -13.81 29.42
CA LEU A 9 -21.24 -12.59 29.49
C LEU A 9 -19.88 -12.75 28.76
N VAL A 10 -19.24 -13.91 28.90
CA VAL A 10 -17.97 -14.24 28.21
C VAL A 10 -18.17 -14.39 26.70
N LEU A 11 -19.30 -14.98 26.27
CA LEU A 11 -19.63 -15.13 24.84
C LEU A 11 -19.90 -13.77 24.18
N VAL A 12 -20.59 -12.85 24.87
CA VAL A 12 -20.86 -11.50 24.37
C VAL A 12 -19.58 -10.65 24.34
N LEU A 13 -18.68 -10.81 25.32
CA LEU A 13 -17.39 -10.12 25.33
C LEU A 13 -16.47 -10.57 24.18
N SER A 14 -16.50 -11.87 23.84
CA SER A 14 -15.76 -12.45 22.71
C SER A 14 -16.21 -11.87 21.36
N LEU A 15 -17.51 -11.63 21.19
CA LEU A 15 -18.06 -11.04 19.96
C LEU A 15 -17.74 -9.55 19.80
N PHE A 16 -17.41 -8.83 20.88
CA PHE A 16 -17.05 -7.41 20.83
C PHE A 16 -15.59 -7.16 20.41
N VAL A 17 -14.69 -8.14 20.55
CA VAL A 17 -13.26 -7.98 20.22
C VAL A 17 -12.98 -8.14 18.72
N SER A 18 -13.87 -8.80 17.96
CA SER A 18 -13.68 -9.09 16.53
C SER A 18 -13.84 -7.89 15.58
N GLY A 19 -14.11 -6.68 16.10
CA GLY A 19 -14.52 -5.53 15.31
C GLY A 19 -13.42 -4.55 14.86
N PHE A 20 -12.18 -4.67 15.36
CA PHE A 20 -11.09 -3.78 14.97
C PHE A 20 -10.33 -4.31 13.75
N ALA A 21 -10.97 -4.27 12.58
CA ALA A 21 -10.23 -4.31 11.33
C ALA A 21 -9.55 -2.94 11.15
N LEU A 22 -8.27 -2.84 11.51
CA LEU A 22 -7.45 -1.69 11.12
C LEU A 22 -7.38 -1.69 9.60
N ALA A 23 -8.03 -0.70 8.97
CA ALA A 23 -7.85 -0.46 7.56
C ALA A 23 -6.38 -0.04 7.36
N ASP A 24 -5.57 -0.92 6.77
CA ASP A 24 -4.21 -0.58 6.38
C ASP A 24 -4.28 0.52 5.32
N THR A 25 -3.88 1.71 5.73
CA THR A 25 -3.71 2.86 4.84
C THR A 25 -2.41 2.70 4.05
N TRP A 26 -2.24 3.48 2.98
CA TRP A 26 -0.96 3.55 2.30
C TRP A 26 0.07 4.27 3.17
N LYS A 27 1.32 3.79 3.16
CA LYS A 27 2.44 4.44 3.86
C LYS A 27 3.09 5.47 2.94
N GLU A 28 3.18 6.72 3.39
CA GLU A 28 4.05 7.73 2.76
C GLU A 28 5.50 7.51 3.22
N ILE A 29 6.44 7.55 2.28
CA ILE A 29 7.88 7.39 2.54
C ILE A 29 8.65 8.57 1.95
N LYS A 30 9.85 8.82 2.47
CA LYS A 30 10.75 9.84 1.95
C LYS A 30 11.61 9.30 0.79
N ALA A 31 12.21 10.20 0.02
CA ALA A 31 13.00 9.84 -1.15
C ALA A 31 14.29 9.05 -0.81
N ASP A 32 14.91 9.32 0.35
CA ASP A 32 16.06 8.59 0.87
C ASP A 32 15.70 7.16 1.30
N GLU A 33 14.55 6.98 1.95
CA GLU A 33 13.99 5.67 2.26
C GLU A 33 13.69 4.88 0.98
N LEU A 34 13.04 5.51 -0.02
CA LEU A 34 12.81 4.88 -1.33
C LEU A 34 14.11 4.45 -1.99
N LYS A 35 15.16 5.28 -1.97
CA LYS A 35 16.45 4.91 -2.56
C LYS A 35 17.04 3.68 -1.89
N THR A 36 16.95 3.60 -0.56
CA THR A 36 17.40 2.43 0.20
C THR A 36 16.61 1.20 -0.21
N MET A 37 15.28 1.29 -0.28
CA MET A 37 14.42 0.19 -0.73
C MET A 37 14.77 -0.28 -2.15
N MET A 38 15.04 0.63 -3.07
CA MET A 38 15.44 0.29 -4.45
C MET A 38 16.80 -0.43 -4.51
N ASP A 39 17.67 -0.25 -3.52
CA ASP A 39 18.99 -0.89 -3.47
C ASP A 39 18.97 -2.24 -2.76
N THR A 40 18.07 -2.42 -1.77
CA THR A 40 18.07 -3.58 -0.88
C THR A 40 16.89 -4.53 -1.08
N GLU A 41 15.82 -4.10 -1.74
CA GLU A 41 14.57 -4.83 -1.86
C GLU A 41 14.06 -4.90 -3.29
N ASP A 42 13.15 -5.85 -3.55
CA ASP A 42 12.45 -5.96 -4.83
C ASP A 42 11.17 -5.09 -4.83
N VAL A 43 11.34 -3.79 -5.04
CA VAL A 43 10.25 -2.79 -5.07
C VAL A 43 9.91 -2.36 -6.50
N LEU A 44 8.62 -2.31 -6.83
CA LEU A 44 8.13 -1.72 -8.09
C LEU A 44 7.88 -0.22 -7.88
N VAL A 45 8.66 0.62 -8.56
CA VAL A 45 8.50 2.08 -8.48
C VAL A 45 7.74 2.57 -9.71
N VAL A 46 6.55 3.15 -9.51
CA VAL A 46 5.62 3.50 -10.58
C VAL A 46 5.45 5.02 -10.67
N PHE A 47 5.68 5.54 -11.88
CA PHE A 47 5.36 6.92 -12.26
C PHE A 47 4.06 6.94 -13.08
N PRO A 48 2.95 7.49 -12.53
CA PRO A 48 1.64 7.31 -13.14
C PRO A 48 1.17 8.47 -14.03
N LEU A 49 2.00 9.48 -14.27
CA LEU A 49 1.63 10.61 -15.12
C LEU A 49 1.81 10.30 -16.62
N SER A 50 1.92 11.33 -17.47
CA SER A 50 2.06 11.12 -18.91
C SER A 50 3.43 10.54 -19.30
N LYS A 51 3.46 9.87 -20.45
CA LYS A 51 4.73 9.36 -21.03
C LYS A 51 5.71 10.49 -21.36
N ILE A 52 5.18 11.69 -21.69
CA ILE A 52 6.01 12.87 -21.96
C ILE A 52 6.76 13.27 -20.69
N GLU A 53 6.07 13.39 -19.55
CA GLU A 53 6.70 13.71 -18.27
C GLU A 53 7.70 12.64 -17.82
N PHE A 54 7.38 11.36 -18.02
CA PHE A 54 8.31 10.27 -17.71
C PHE A 54 9.60 10.35 -18.54
N ASN A 55 9.47 10.65 -19.84
CA ASN A 55 10.61 10.77 -20.74
C ASN A 55 11.47 12.02 -20.45
N ASP A 56 10.86 13.07 -19.91
CA ASP A 56 11.56 14.30 -19.51
C ASP A 56 12.38 14.06 -18.22
N LEU A 57 11.73 13.57 -17.16
CA LEU A 57 12.39 13.32 -15.88
C LEU A 57 11.71 12.17 -15.10
N HIS A 58 12.47 11.11 -14.83
CA HIS A 58 12.03 10.01 -13.98
C HIS A 58 13.16 9.49 -13.08
N ILE A 59 12.79 8.81 -12.00
CA ILE A 59 13.73 8.08 -11.15
C ILE A 59 14.24 6.88 -11.95
N LYS A 60 15.57 6.78 -12.16
CA LYS A 60 16.17 5.65 -12.88
C LYS A 60 15.74 4.32 -12.27
N GLY A 61 15.21 3.42 -13.10
CA GLY A 61 14.71 2.11 -12.67
C GLY A 61 13.20 2.09 -12.34
N SER A 62 12.52 3.23 -12.34
CA SER A 62 11.07 3.27 -12.27
C SER A 62 10.42 2.90 -13.62
N VAL A 63 9.13 2.59 -13.57
CA VAL A 63 8.32 2.27 -14.75
C VAL A 63 7.20 3.29 -14.95
N HIS A 64 6.86 3.54 -16.21
CA HIS A 64 5.70 4.32 -16.59
C HIS A 64 4.46 3.43 -16.67
N ILE A 65 3.45 3.71 -15.83
CA ILE A 65 2.12 3.09 -15.91
C ILE A 65 1.10 4.19 -15.66
N SER A 66 0.46 4.71 -16.71
CA SER A 66 -0.52 5.79 -16.55
C SER A 66 -1.69 5.37 -15.64
N VAL A 67 -2.35 6.35 -15.03
CA VAL A 67 -3.49 6.10 -14.12
C VAL A 67 -4.56 5.22 -14.77
N GLU A 68 -4.82 5.41 -16.07
CA GLU A 68 -5.82 4.65 -16.83
C GLU A 68 -5.42 3.17 -17.03
N ASP A 69 -4.12 2.90 -17.03
CA ASP A 69 -3.56 1.57 -17.28
C ASP A 69 -3.26 0.79 -15.98
N LEU A 70 -3.29 1.43 -14.81
CA LEU A 70 -2.94 0.82 -13.51
C LEU A 70 -3.67 -0.51 -13.30
N LYS A 71 -4.99 -0.53 -13.47
CA LYS A 71 -5.80 -1.74 -13.23
C LYS A 71 -5.36 -2.94 -14.08
N LYS A 72 -4.80 -2.69 -15.26
CA LYS A 72 -4.40 -3.73 -16.23
C LYS A 72 -2.94 -4.14 -16.09
N LYS A 73 -2.06 -3.22 -15.67
CA LYS A 73 -0.61 -3.40 -15.70
C LYS A 73 0.01 -3.64 -14.32
N LEU A 74 -0.73 -3.45 -13.23
CA LEU A 74 -0.22 -3.78 -11.90
C LEU A 74 -0.04 -5.30 -11.74
N PRO A 75 0.95 -5.72 -10.92
CA PRO A 75 1.16 -7.13 -10.61
C PRO A 75 -0.09 -7.79 -10.04
N SER A 76 -0.32 -9.05 -10.39
CA SER A 76 -1.36 -9.88 -9.77
C SER A 76 -1.02 -10.24 -8.32
N ASP A 77 0.27 -10.32 -7.99
CA ASP A 77 0.78 -10.54 -6.64
C ASP A 77 0.48 -9.33 -5.75
N LYS A 78 -0.27 -9.56 -4.67
CA LYS A 78 -0.69 -8.53 -3.70
C LYS A 78 0.35 -8.24 -2.64
N GLU A 79 1.35 -9.11 -2.47
CA GLU A 79 2.45 -8.92 -1.53
C GLU A 79 3.60 -8.11 -2.13
N LYS A 80 3.58 -7.90 -3.45
CA LYS A 80 4.57 -7.09 -4.16
C LYS A 80 4.57 -5.66 -3.60
N LYS A 81 5.72 -5.19 -3.13
CA LYS A 81 5.90 -3.80 -2.70
C LYS A 81 5.84 -2.88 -3.91
N ILE A 82 4.95 -1.88 -3.85
CA ILE A 82 4.76 -0.89 -4.91
C ILE A 82 4.84 0.50 -4.29
N VAL A 83 5.63 1.37 -4.91
CA VAL A 83 5.73 2.79 -4.55
C VAL A 83 5.27 3.63 -5.72
N PHE A 84 4.26 4.46 -5.49
CA PHE A 84 3.81 5.46 -6.46
C PHE A 84 4.45 6.81 -6.17
N TYR A 85 4.89 7.51 -7.22
CA TYR A 85 5.42 8.87 -7.09
C TYR A 85 5.02 9.74 -8.29
N CYS A 86 4.97 11.05 -8.09
CA CYS A 86 4.75 12.04 -9.16
C CYS A 86 5.86 13.11 -9.12
N LEU A 87 5.63 14.28 -9.70
CA LEU A 87 6.57 15.42 -9.67
C LEU A 87 6.66 16.13 -8.30
N GLY A 88 5.94 15.63 -7.28
CA GLY A 88 5.87 16.24 -5.96
C GLY A 88 4.89 17.41 -5.90
N ARG A 89 4.73 17.97 -4.69
CA ARG A 89 3.97 19.21 -4.49
C ARG A 89 4.88 20.39 -4.83
N LYS A 90 4.34 21.39 -5.52
CA LYS A 90 5.01 22.69 -5.71
C LYS A 90 4.93 23.51 -4.42
#